data_AF-A0A7C2M4L4-F1
#
_entry.id   AF-A0A7C2M4L4-F1
#
_cell.length_a   1.000
_cell.length_b   1.000
_cell.length_c   1.000
_cell.angle_alpha   90.00
_cell.angle_beta   90.00
_cell.angle_gamma   90.00
#
_symmetry.space_group_name_H-M   'P 1'
#
loop_
_entity.id
_entity.type
_entity.pdbx_description
1 polymer ?
#
loop_
_entity_poly.entity_id
_entity_poly.type
_entity_poly.pdbx_seq_one_letter_code
_entity_poly.pdbx_strand_id
1 'polypeptide(L)' 'MRKIIIPTDFSENAFNALKFAAELFKYERSDFFILHAYADEVYNT' A
#
# COMPACT_ATOMS: atom_id res chain seq x y z
N MET A 1 14.97 -9.40 5.81
CA MET A 1 13.76 -9.51 4.96
C MET A 1 12.67 -8.69 5.61
N ARG A 2 12.32 -7.55 5.03
CA ARG A 2 11.21 -6.73 5.53
C ARG A 2 9.90 -7.18 4.90
N LYS A 3 8.83 -7.19 5.68
CA LYS A 3 7.46 -7.37 5.21
C LYS A 3 6.77 -6.03 5.34
N ILE A 4 6.35 -5.45 4.21
CA ILE A 4 5.86 -4.08 4.11
C ILE A 4 4.42 -4.13 3.65
N ILE A 5 3.50 -3.62 4.47
CA ILE A 5 2.09 -3.49 4.09
C ILE A 5 1.88 -2.10 3.50
N ILE A 6 1.29 -2.03 2.31
CA ILE A 6 0.90 -0.79 1.65
C ILE A 6 -0.64 -0.76 1.58
N PRO A 7 -1.30 0.02 2.44
CA PRO A 7 -2.73 0.28 2.31
C PRO A 7 -3.01 1.02 0.99
N THR A 8 -4.11 0.68 0.34
CA THR A 8 -4.57 1.37 -0.86
C THR A 8 -6.08 1.62 -0.81
N ASP A 9 -6.46 2.85 -1.15
CA ASP A 9 -7.82 3.26 -1.48
C ASP A 9 -7.98 3.45 -3.01
N PHE A 10 -7.01 2.99 -3.79
CA PHE A 10 -6.89 3.16 -5.24
C PHE A 10 -6.75 4.62 -5.72
N SER A 11 -6.49 5.56 -4.82
CA SER A 11 -6.18 6.95 -5.19
C SER A 11 -4.77 7.09 -5.79
N GLU A 12 -4.53 8.20 -6.47
CA GLU A 12 -3.19 8.57 -6.94
C GLU A 12 -2.20 8.72 -5.78
N ASN A 13 -2.67 9.18 -4.61
CA ASN A 13 -1.86 9.33 -3.41
C ASN A 13 -1.36 7.98 -2.89
N ALA A 14 -2.24 6.97 -2.82
CA ALA A 14 -1.85 5.61 -2.46
C ALA A 14 -0.85 5.02 -3.46
N PHE A 15 -1.02 5.30 -4.76
CA PHE A 15 -0.06 4.87 -5.77
C PHE A 15 1.30 5.55 -5.64
N ASN A 16 1.33 6.84 -5.32
CA ASN A 16 2.58 7.57 -5.06
C ASN A 16 3.28 7.06 -3.79
N ALA A 17 2.53 6.69 -2.75
CA ALA A 17 3.08 6.04 -1.55
C ALA A 17 3.73 4.68 -1.88
N LEU A 18 3.10 3.86 -2.74
CA LEU A 18 3.69 2.62 -3.23
C LEU A 18 5.00 2.86 -3.97
N LYS A 19 5.04 3.83 -4.90
CA LYS A 19 6.28 4.18 -5.62
C LYS A 19 7.39 4.61 -4.67
N PHE A 20 7.06 5.46 -3.69
CA PHE A 20 8.02 5.93 -2.71
C PHE A 20 8.57 4.78 -1.87
N ALA A 21 7.72 3.87 -1.41
CA ALA A 21 8.14 2.69 -0.66
C ALA A 21 9.05 1.79 -1.51
N ALA A 22 8.73 1.57 -2.78
CA ALA A 22 9.59 0.80 -3.69
C ALA A 22 10.98 1.42 -3.86
N GLU A 23 11.07 2.74 -4.04
CA GLU A 23 12.35 3.46 -4.14
C GLU A 23 13.13 3.45 -2.83
N LEU A 24 12.45 3.61 -1.69
CA LEU A 24 13.07 3.63 -0.37
C LEU A 24 13.74 2.29 -0.04
N PHE A 25 13.12 1.17 -0.43
CA PHE A 25 13.61 -0.17 -0.10
C PHE A 25 14.30 -0.88 -1.28
N LYS A 26 14.67 -0.18 -2.35
CA LYS A 26 15.22 -0.79 -3.58
C LYS A 26 16.51 -1.60 -3.42
N TYR A 27 17.26 -1.40 -2.33
CA TYR A 27 18.50 -2.11 -2.03
C TYR A 27 18.34 -3.17 -0.93
N GLU A 28 17.13 -3.36 -0.40
CA GLU A 28 16.81 -4.36 0.61
C GLU A 28 15.84 -5.40 0.04
N ARG A 29 16.10 -6.69 0.26
CA ARG A 29 15.12 -7.75 -0.05
C ARG A 29 13.88 -7.57 0.82
N SER A 30 12.79 -7.16 0.18
CA SER A 30 11.53 -6.76 0.82
C SER A 30 10.34 -7.40 0.12
N ASP A 31 9.39 -7.88 0.91
CA ASP A 31 8.11 -8.40 0.43
C ASP A 31 7.04 -7.32 0.64
N PHE A 32 6.39 -6.89 -0.44
CA PHE A 32 5.33 -5.89 -0.40
C PHE A 32 3.96 -6.57 -0.45
N PHE A 33 3.08 -6.18 0.46
CA PHE A 33 1.71 -6.66 0.58
C PHE A 33 0.76 -5.48 0.37
N ILE A 34 0.01 -5.49 -0.73
CA ILE A 34 -1.00 -4.46 -1.01
C ILE A 34 -2.28 -4.83 -0.27
N LEU A 35 -2.80 -3.91 0.54
CA LEU A 35 -4.00 -4.11 1.34
C LEU A 35 -5.07 -3.09 0.95
N HIS A 36 -6.20 -3.56 0.43
CA HIS A 36 -7.42 -2.77 0.36
C HIS A 36 -8.37 -3.24 1.46
N ALA A 37 -8.72 -2.35 2.38
CA ALA A 37 -9.68 -2.63 3.44
C ALA A 37 -11.05 -2.09 3.03
N TYR A 38 -12.07 -2.95 3.07
CA TYR A 38 -13.43 -2.63 2.69
C TYR A 38 -14.37 -2.89 3.88
N ALA A 39 -15.34 -2.00 4.10
CA ALA A 39 -16.36 -2.13 5.13
C ALA A 39 -17.69 -1.56 4.63
N ASP A 40 -18.75 -2.38 4.63
CA ASP A 40 -20.10 -2.00 4.12
C ASP A 40 -20.64 -0.72 4.79
N GLU A 41 -20.38 -0.55 6.08
CA GLU A 41 -20.83 0.61 6.88
C GLU A 41 -20.21 1.94 6.42
N VAL A 42 -19.06 1.90 5.74
CA VAL A 42 -18.34 3.09 5.25
C VAL A 42 -18.80 3.48 3.84
N TYR A 43 -19.29 2.51 3.07
CA TYR A 43 -19.68 2.71 1.67
C TYR A 43 -21.19 2.77 1.44
N ASN A 44 -22.01 2.39 2.42
CA ASN A 44 -23.46 2.60 2.39
C ASN A 44 -23.80 4.03 2.84
N THR A 45 -23.88 4.95 1.88
CA THR A 45 -24.55 6.26 2.02
C THR A 45 -26.01 6.21 1.60
#